data_AF-A0A146LU84-F1
#
_entry.id   AF-A0A146LU84-F1
#
_cell.length_a   1.000
_cell.length_b   1.000
_cell.length_c   1.000
_cell.angle_alpha   90.00
_cell.angle_beta   90.00
_cell.angle_gamma   90.00
#
_symmetry.space_group_name_H-M   'P 1'
#
loop_
_entity.id
_entity.type
_entity.pdbx_description
1 polymer ?
#
loop_
_entity_poly.entity_id
_entity_poly.type
_entity_poly.pdbx_seq_one_letter_code
_entity_poly.pdbx_strand_id
1 'polypeptide(L)'
;MMLALKEGPATENVDLTDPLLTGRGLDDDDVFGGAGLGAGKETSHYARRVLSRLPGVTSNNVHAVMDLSGSLAGLATLSLQSLQRVMGNDAGHLLHSFLHNPLAETVE
;
A
#
# COMPACT_ATOMS: atom_id res chain seq x y z
N MET A 1 35.47 18.13 59.39
CA MET A 1 35.07 18.44 58.00
C MET A 1 36.19 18.00 57.08
N MET A 2 36.01 16.89 56.37
CA MET A 2 36.90 16.43 55.28
C MET A 2 36.11 15.38 54.50
N LEU A 3 35.67 15.73 53.29
CA LEU A 3 35.08 14.80 52.34
C LEU A 3 35.89 14.95 51.05
N ALA A 4 36.69 13.92 50.78
CA ALA A 4 37.49 13.81 49.57
C ALA A 4 36.56 13.80 48.34
N LEU A 5 36.83 14.66 47.36
CA LEU A 5 36.21 14.55 46.04
C LEU A 5 36.84 13.36 45.32
N LYS A 6 36.10 12.25 45.26
CA LYS A 6 36.43 11.09 44.44
C LYS A 6 36.08 11.42 42.99
N GLU A 7 37.09 11.67 42.17
CA GLU A 7 36.97 11.61 40.71
C GLU A 7 36.59 10.17 40.31
N GLY A 8 35.44 10.02 39.67
CA GLY A 8 35.03 8.79 38.99
C GLY A 8 35.18 9.00 37.48
N PRO A 9 35.71 8.03 36.72
CA PRO A 9 35.79 8.15 35.26
C PRO A 9 34.38 8.21 34.70
N ALA A 10 34.13 9.11 33.75
CA ALA A 10 32.94 9.08 32.91
C ALA A 10 32.90 7.73 32.19
N THR A 11 32.16 6.78 32.75
CA THR A 11 31.91 5.48 32.15
C THR A 11 30.98 5.70 30.97
N GLU A 12 31.60 5.62 29.80
CA GLU A 12 31.03 5.10 28.55
C GLU A 12 29.89 5.92 27.94
N ASN A 13 30.20 6.57 26.81
CA ASN A 13 29.19 6.95 25.83
C ASN A 13 28.43 5.68 25.46
N VAL A 14 27.21 5.53 25.97
CA VAL A 14 26.28 4.48 25.55
C VAL A 14 26.07 4.65 24.06
N ASP A 15 26.58 3.69 23.29
CA ASP A 15 26.40 3.64 21.86
C ASP A 15 24.89 3.50 21.57
N LEU A 16 24.31 4.50 20.90
CA LEU A 16 22.87 4.55 20.60
C LEU A 16 22.40 3.42 19.67
N THR A 17 23.31 2.56 19.25
CA THR A 17 23.07 1.43 18.35
C THR A 17 22.88 0.11 19.09
N ASP A 18 22.83 0.12 20.43
CA ASP A 18 22.63 -1.09 21.23
C ASP A 18 21.22 -1.71 20.95
N PRO A 19 21.14 -2.90 20.33
CA PRO A 19 19.86 -3.50 19.91
C PRO A 19 19.01 -3.95 21.10
N LEU A 20 19.55 -3.93 22.32
CA LEU A 20 18.79 -4.19 23.55
C LEU A 20 17.87 -3.02 23.95
N LEU A 21 18.11 -1.79 23.46
CA LEU A 21 17.17 -0.67 23.65
C LEU A 21 15.92 -0.79 22.75
N THR A 22 16.03 -1.48 21.61
CA THR A 22 14.92 -1.66 20.66
C THR A 22 14.10 -2.94 20.91
N GLY A 23 14.55 -3.83 21.79
CA GLY A 23 14.06 -5.20 21.83
C GLY A 23 13.02 -5.55 22.90
N ARG A 24 12.75 -4.68 23.90
CA ARG A 24 12.03 -5.13 25.09
C ARG A 24 11.17 -4.06 25.75
N GLY A 25 10.12 -3.62 25.05
CA GLY A 25 9.07 -2.83 25.70
C GLY A 25 8.11 -2.04 24.82
N LEU A 26 7.63 -2.59 23.70
CA LEU A 26 6.37 -2.12 23.09
C LEU A 26 5.48 -3.33 22.81
N ASP A 27 4.73 -3.71 23.84
CA ASP A 27 3.36 -4.16 23.64
C ASP A 27 2.53 -2.93 23.18
N ASP A 28 1.50 -3.19 22.39
CA ASP A 28 0.49 -2.28 21.82
C ASP A 28 0.73 -1.80 20.37
N ASP A 29 -0.07 -2.40 19.47
CA ASP A 29 -0.42 -2.04 18.10
C ASP A 29 -0.06 -0.61 17.65
N ASP A 30 0.95 -0.46 16.78
CA ASP A 30 1.12 0.59 15.73
C ASP A 30 2.62 0.82 15.43
N VAL A 31 3.29 -0.13 14.75
CA VAL A 31 4.71 0.03 14.36
C VAL A 31 4.87 0.25 12.85
N PHE A 32 5.15 1.51 12.55
CA PHE A 32 5.69 2.09 11.34
C PHE A 32 6.88 1.31 10.75
N GLY A 33 6.68 0.76 9.55
CA GLY A 33 7.40 1.22 8.35
C GLY A 33 8.93 1.11 8.32
N GLY A 34 9.45 -0.10 8.15
CA GLY A 34 10.79 -0.32 7.60
C GLY A 34 10.92 0.25 6.17
N ALA A 35 11.89 1.14 5.98
CA ALA A 35 12.19 1.82 4.73
C ALA A 35 12.55 0.81 3.61
N GLY A 36 11.78 0.82 2.53
CA GLY A 36 12.06 0.07 1.29
C GLY A 36 10.92 -0.79 0.75
N LEU A 37 9.92 -1.13 1.57
CA LEU A 37 8.75 -1.94 1.15
C LEU A 37 7.40 -1.20 1.34
N GLY A 38 7.43 0.00 1.91
CA GLY A 38 6.24 0.83 2.17
C GLY A 38 5.64 1.44 0.90
N ALA A 39 6.47 2.01 0.02
CA ALA A 39 5.98 2.70 -1.17
C ALA A 39 5.16 1.80 -2.12
N GLY A 40 5.52 0.51 -2.24
CA GLY A 40 4.75 -0.46 -3.03
C GLY A 40 3.42 -0.85 -2.37
N LYS A 41 3.38 -0.93 -1.03
CA LYS A 41 2.16 -1.22 -0.27
C LYS A 41 1.21 -0.03 -0.29
N GLU A 42 1.72 1.17 -0.09
CA GLU A 42 0.97 2.43 -0.12
C GLU A 42 0.38 2.69 -1.52
N THR A 43 1.17 2.55 -2.58
CA THR A 43 0.67 2.68 -3.97
C THR A 43 -0.38 1.61 -4.31
N SER A 44 -0.21 0.38 -3.82
CA SER A 44 -1.19 -0.69 -3.96
C SER A 44 -2.51 -0.37 -3.23
N HIS A 45 -2.46 0.27 -2.05
CA HIS A 45 -3.67 0.72 -1.34
C HIS A 45 -4.44 1.80 -2.10
N TYR A 46 -3.75 2.78 -2.68
CA TYR A 46 -4.38 3.82 -3.50
C TYR A 46 -4.97 3.25 -4.79
N ALA A 47 -4.22 2.40 -5.50
CA ALA A 47 -4.70 1.72 -6.69
C ALA A 47 -5.94 0.88 -6.38
N ARG A 48 -5.94 0.14 -5.27
CA ARG A 48 -7.11 -0.64 -4.83
C ARG A 48 -8.33 0.26 -4.58
N ARG A 49 -8.14 1.40 -3.89
CA ARG A 49 -9.22 2.34 -3.62
C ARG A 49 -9.82 2.94 -4.89
N VAL A 50 -8.98 3.24 -5.89
CA VAL A 50 -9.44 3.71 -7.21
C VAL A 50 -10.21 2.62 -7.94
N LEU A 51 -9.66 1.40 -8.01
CA LEU A 51 -10.31 0.27 -8.66
C LEU A 51 -11.67 -0.04 -8.03
N SER A 52 -11.80 0.01 -6.70
CA SER A 52 -13.08 -0.22 -6.01
C SER A 52 -14.18 0.80 -6.33
N ARG A 53 -13.86 1.92 -6.98
CA ARG A 53 -14.85 2.91 -7.46
C ARG A 53 -15.33 2.63 -8.88
N LEU A 54 -14.67 1.74 -9.60
CA LEU A 54 -15.00 1.43 -10.99
C LEU A 54 -16.22 0.49 -11.06
N PRO A 55 -17.07 0.63 -12.09
CA PRO A 55 -18.25 -0.21 -12.24
C PRO A 55 -17.85 -1.67 -12.45
N GLY A 56 -18.50 -2.58 -11.72
CA GLY A 56 -18.22 -4.03 -11.77
C GLY A 56 -17.05 -4.50 -10.91
N VAL A 57 -16.25 -3.60 -10.33
CA VAL A 57 -15.19 -3.98 -9.40
C VAL A 57 -15.77 -4.21 -8.00
N THR A 58 -15.44 -5.35 -7.42
CA THR A 58 -15.87 -5.77 -6.08
C THR A 58 -14.67 -6.15 -5.25
N SER A 59 -14.81 -6.20 -3.92
CA SER A 59 -13.73 -6.62 -3.01
C SER A 59 -13.17 -8.02 -3.32
N ASN A 60 -13.96 -8.87 -4.00
CA ASN A 60 -13.55 -10.22 -4.38
C ASN A 60 -12.71 -10.25 -5.67
N ASN A 61 -12.98 -9.36 -6.63
CA ASN A 61 -12.27 -9.35 -7.92
C ASN A 61 -11.14 -8.30 -7.99
N VAL A 62 -11.11 -7.33 -7.06
CA VAL A 62 -10.17 -6.21 -7.11
C VAL A 62 -8.70 -6.62 -7.10
N HIS A 63 -8.34 -7.66 -6.32
CA HIS A 63 -6.96 -8.16 -6.28
C HIS A 63 -6.56 -8.81 -7.59
N ALA A 64 -7.45 -9.62 -8.18
CA ALA A 64 -7.19 -10.28 -9.45
C ALA A 64 -7.10 -9.28 -10.62
N VAL A 65 -7.90 -8.21 -10.59
CA VAL A 65 -7.82 -7.11 -11.57
C VAL A 65 -6.52 -6.32 -11.42
N MET A 66 -6.10 -6.06 -10.18
CA MET A 66 -4.86 -5.33 -9.91
C MET A 66 -3.63 -6.14 -10.37
N ASP A 67 -3.62 -7.46 -10.15
CA ASP A 67 -2.57 -8.36 -10.62
C ASP A 67 -2.55 -8.46 -12.16
N LEU A 68 -3.73 -8.62 -12.78
CA LEU A 68 -3.87 -8.71 -14.24
C LEU A 68 -3.44 -7.42 -14.97
N SER A 69 -3.81 -6.25 -14.41
CA SER A 69 -3.50 -4.96 -15.04
C SER A 69 -2.08 -4.49 -14.75
N GLY A 70 -1.50 -4.86 -13.60
CA GLY A 70 -0.18 -4.43 -13.11
C GLY A 70 -0.08 -2.92 -12.80
N SER A 71 -0.89 -2.10 -13.45
CA SER A 71 -0.98 -0.65 -13.35
C SER A 71 -2.34 -0.19 -13.86
N LEU A 72 -2.79 0.99 -13.41
CA LEU A 72 -4.02 1.62 -13.91
C LEU A 72 -3.95 1.88 -15.43
N ALA A 73 -2.77 2.24 -15.95
CA ALA A 73 -2.58 2.41 -17.39
C ALA A 73 -2.71 1.07 -18.15
N GLY A 74 -2.26 -0.02 -17.53
CA GLY A 74 -2.41 -1.36 -18.07
C GLY A 74 -3.87 -1.79 -18.17
N LEU A 75 -4.72 -1.36 -17.23
CA LEU A 75 -6.15 -1.66 -17.22
C LEU A 75 -6.85 -1.25 -18.53
N ALA A 76 -6.50 -0.09 -19.10
CA ALA A 76 -7.08 0.41 -20.35
C ALA A 76 -6.60 -0.34 -21.61
N THR A 77 -5.56 -1.17 -21.48
CA THR A 77 -5.04 -1.99 -22.59
C THR A 77 -5.60 -3.42 -22.58
N LEU A 78 -6.35 -3.79 -21.54
CA LEU A 78 -6.90 -5.14 -21.39
C LEU A 78 -8.07 -5.39 -22.32
N SER A 79 -8.09 -6.58 -22.92
CA SER A 79 -9.22 -7.02 -23.73
C SER A 79 -10.45 -7.36 -22.87
N LEU A 80 -11.65 -7.20 -23.44
CA LEU A 80 -12.91 -7.62 -22.82
C LEU A 80 -12.87 -9.08 -22.32
N GLN A 81 -12.30 -10.00 -23.09
CA GLN A 81 -12.19 -11.41 -22.68
C GLN A 81 -11.35 -11.60 -21.42
N SER A 82 -10.24 -10.84 -21.29
CA SER A 82 -9.39 -10.90 -20.11
C SER A 82 -10.12 -10.40 -18.86
N LEU A 83 -10.87 -9.30 -19.00
CA LEU A 83 -11.71 -8.74 -17.94
C LEU A 83 -12.84 -9.70 -17.53
N GLN A 84 -13.52 -10.30 -18.49
CA GLN A 84 -14.60 -11.27 -18.23
C GLN A 84 -14.10 -12.54 -17.55
N ARG A 85 -12.90 -13.01 -17.90
CA ARG A 85 -12.28 -14.18 -17.26
C ARG A 85 -12.01 -13.94 -15.77
N VAL A 86 -11.61 -12.72 -15.41
CA VAL A 86 -11.23 -12.38 -14.03
C VAL A 86 -12.40 -11.91 -13.18
N MET A 87 -13.33 -11.14 -13.76
CA MET A 87 -14.40 -10.48 -13.01
C MET A 87 -15.78 -11.12 -13.20
N GLY A 88 -15.94 -11.96 -14.23
CA GLY A 88 -17.22 -12.48 -14.69
C GLY A 88 -17.76 -11.68 -15.88
N ASN A 89 -18.72 -12.29 -16.60
CA ASN A 89 -19.21 -11.80 -17.89
C ASN A 89 -19.79 -10.37 -17.80
N ASP A 90 -20.66 -10.14 -16.81
CA ASP A 90 -21.39 -8.88 -16.62
C ASP A 90 -20.47 -7.76 -16.11
N ALA A 91 -19.68 -8.06 -15.08
CA ALA A 91 -18.74 -7.12 -14.47
C ALA A 91 -17.61 -6.71 -15.43
N GLY A 92 -17.10 -7.66 -16.23
CA GLY A 92 -16.09 -7.37 -17.25
C GLY A 92 -16.62 -6.48 -18.37
N HIS A 93 -17.88 -6.67 -18.78
CA HIS A 93 -18.52 -5.82 -19.80
C HIS A 93 -18.76 -4.39 -19.28
N LEU A 94 -19.23 -4.24 -18.04
CA LEU A 94 -19.42 -2.93 -17.41
C LEU A 94 -18.11 -2.14 -17.33
N LEU A 95 -17.03 -2.78 -16.87
CA LEU A 95 -15.73 -2.12 -16.74
C LEU A 95 -15.13 -1.77 -18.11
N HIS A 96 -15.18 -2.70 -19.07
CA HIS A 96 -14.67 -2.45 -20.42
C HIS A 96 -15.45 -1.34 -21.13
N SER A 97 -16.78 -1.35 -21.01
CA SER A 97 -17.62 -0.29 -21.55
C SER A 97 -17.26 1.05 -20.92
N PHE A 98 -17.08 1.12 -19.59
CA PHE A 98 -16.68 2.36 -18.92
C PHE A 98 -15.31 2.90 -19.40
N LEU A 99 -14.33 2.02 -19.65
CA LEU A 99 -12.98 2.43 -20.06
C LEU A 99 -12.90 2.86 -21.53
N HIS A 100 -13.68 2.23 -22.40
CA HIS A 100 -13.62 2.44 -23.85
C HIS A 100 -14.77 3.25 -24.42
N ASN A 101 -15.79 3.56 -23.62
CA ASN A 101 -16.84 4.49 -24.03
C ASN A 101 -16.27 5.91 -23.99
N PRO A 102 -16.24 6.63 -25.13
CA PRO A 102 -15.81 8.02 -25.11
C PRO A 102 -16.68 8.79 -24.11
N LEU A 103 -16.06 9.61 -23.28
CA LEU A 103 -16.77 10.64 -22.51
C LEU A 103 -17.53 11.49 -23.54
N ALA A 104 -18.80 11.19 -23.73
CA ALA A 104 -19.70 12.12 -24.38
C ALA A 104 -19.70 13.36 -23.47
N GLU A 105 -19.13 14.43 -23.98
CA GLU A 105 -19.12 15.74 -23.34
C GLU A 105 -20.58 16.15 -23.10
N THR A 106 -21.12 15.85 -21.92
CA THR A 106 -22.41 16.37 -21.49
C THR A 106 -22.18 17.83 -21.14
N VAL A 107 -22.18 18.69 -22.17
CA VAL A 107 -22.37 20.12 -22.01
C VAL A 107 -23.83 20.32 -21.64
N GLU A 108 -24.10 20.53 -20.36
CA GLU A 108 -25.32 21.18 -19.87
C GLU A 108 -24.95 22.51 -19.21
#